data_AF-A0A352SLC2-F1
#
_entry.id   AF-A0A352SLC2-F1
#
_cell.length_a   1.000
_cell.length_b   1.000
_cell.length_c   1.000
_cell.angle_alpha   90.00
_cell.angle_beta   90.00
_cell.angle_gamma   90.00
#
_symmetry.space_group_name_H-M   'P 1'
#
loop_
_entity.id
_entity.type
_entity.pdbx_description
1 polymer ?
#
loop_
_entity_poly.entity_id
_entity_poly.type
_entity_poly.pdbx_seq_one_letter_code
_entity_poly.pdbx_strand_id
1 'polypeptide(L)' 'ALGWVLRRPSWFPVPPTLLKLLFGEAAQPILSSMRAVPNALHSSSFEFAYSDVHTALADLL' A
#
# COMPACT_ATOMS: atom_id res chain seq x y z
N ALA A 1 4.62 7.11 0.43
CA ALA A 1 4.23 7.70 -0.87
C ALA A 1 3.00 8.60 -0.72
N LEU A 2 1.83 8.07 -0.34
CA LEU A 2 0.55 8.83 -0.30
C LEU A 2 0.62 10.21 0.39
N GLY A 3 1.05 10.26 1.67
CA GLY A 3 1.13 11.52 2.40
C GLY A 3 2.07 12.55 1.77
N TRP A 4 3.09 12.11 1.02
CA TRP A 4 3.98 12.99 0.27
C TRP A 4 3.29 13.59 -0.95
N VAL A 5 2.60 12.77 -1.74
CA VAL A 5 1.84 13.21 -2.93
C VAL A 5 0.78 14.24 -2.53
N LEU A 6 0.04 14.00 -1.45
CA LEU A 6 -0.98 14.91 -0.93
C LEU A 6 -0.43 16.13 -0.18
N ARG A 7 0.90 16.30 -0.08
CA ARG A 7 1.54 17.35 0.74
C ARG A 7 1.09 17.34 2.21
N ARG A 8 0.74 16.16 2.74
CA ARG A 8 0.31 15.90 4.13
C ARG A 8 1.07 14.69 4.68
N PRO A 9 2.32 14.85 5.12
CA PRO A 9 3.14 13.72 5.55
C PRO A 9 2.53 13.00 6.75
N SER A 10 2.56 11.66 6.71
CA SER A 10 1.94 10.78 7.70
C SER A 10 2.99 10.20 8.66
N TRP A 11 3.43 11.00 9.63
CA TRP A 11 4.52 10.61 10.56
C TRP A 11 4.08 9.66 11.69
N PHE A 12 2.79 9.66 12.03
CA PHE A 12 2.28 8.86 13.14
C PHE A 12 1.65 7.55 12.64
N PRO A 13 2.21 6.38 12.99
CA PRO A 13 1.61 5.09 12.65
C PRO A 13 0.42 4.79 13.57
N VAL A 14 -0.59 4.10 13.04
CA VAL A 14 -1.74 3.65 13.82
C VAL A 14 -1.34 2.39 14.63
N PRO A 15 -1.54 2.37 15.97
CA PRO A 15 -1.25 1.19 16.77
C PRO A 15 -2.09 -0.03 16.38
N PRO A 16 -1.52 -1.25 16.35
CA PRO A 16 -2.29 -2.47 16.04
C PRO A 16 -3.42 -2.74 17.02
N THR A 17 -3.25 -2.38 18.29
CA THR A 17 -4.26 -2.53 19.34
C THR A 17 -5.50 -1.68 19.06
N LEU A 18 -5.30 -0.45 18.57
CA LEU A 18 -6.40 0.42 18.18
C LEU A 18 -7.17 -0.15 16.99
N LEU A 19 -6.48 -0.70 15.99
CA LEU A 19 -7.12 -1.36 14.86
C LEU A 19 -7.91 -2.61 15.30
N LYS A 20 -7.35 -3.44 16.18
CA LYS A 20 -8.07 -4.60 16.74
C LYS A 20 -9.30 -4.19 17.56
N LEU A 21 -9.24 -3.08 18.30
CA LEU A 21 -10.38 -2.56 19.06
C LEU A 21 -11.51 -2.09 18.14
N LEU A 22 -11.18 -1.42 17.04
CA LEU A 22 -12.15 -0.85 16.11
C LEU A 22 -12.74 -1.89 15.15
N PHE A 23 -11.92 -2.82 14.66
CA PHE A 23 -12.29 -3.76 13.59
C PHE A 23 -12.36 -5.23 14.03
N GLY A 24 -12.00 -5.57 15.28
CA GLY A 24 -11.98 -6.95 15.77
C GLY A 24 -11.09 -7.86 14.92
N GLU A 25 -11.60 -9.04 14.57
CA GLU A 25 -10.92 -10.02 13.70
C GLU A 25 -10.68 -9.50 12.28
N ALA A 26 -11.48 -8.53 11.80
CA ALA A 26 -11.26 -7.92 10.49
C ALA A 26 -10.01 -7.03 10.44
N ALA A 27 -9.41 -6.70 11.60
CA ALA A 27 -8.10 -6.05 11.65
C ALA A 27 -6.96 -6.96 11.17
N GLN A 28 -7.14 -8.29 11.23
CA GLN A 28 -6.09 -9.25 10.93
C GLN A 28 -5.52 -9.11 9.50
N PRO A 29 -6.32 -9.07 8.42
CA PRO A 29 -5.79 -8.85 7.08
C PRO A 29 -5.15 -7.46 6.90
N ILE A 30 -5.64 -6.43 7.61
CA ILE A 30 -5.07 -5.06 7.56
C ILE A 30 -3.67 -5.04 8.17
N LEU A 31 -3.47 -5.77 9.27
CA LEU A 31 -2.20 -5.87 9.98
C LEU A 31 -1.22 -6.87 9.36
N SER A 32 -1.69 -7.68 8.41
CA SER A 32 -0.87 -8.68 7.75
C SER A 32 -0.03 -8.05 6.64
N SER A 33 1.17 -8.59 6.43
CA SER A 33 2.05 -8.18 5.33
C SER A 33 2.26 -9.36 4.38
N MET A 34 2.11 -9.11 3.08
CA MET A 34 2.36 -10.08 2.03
C MET A 34 3.25 -9.46 0.96
N ARG A 35 4.38 -10.12 0.66
CA ARG A 35 5.26 -9.73 -0.45
C ARG A 35 4.88 -10.49 -1.71
N ALA A 36 4.01 -9.89 -2.53
CA ALA A 36 3.62 -10.43 -3.83
C ALA A 36 4.56 -9.90 -4.94
N VAL A 37 5.39 -10.79 -5.51
CA VAL A 37 6.29 -10.44 -6.62
C VAL A 37 5.68 -10.96 -7.94
N PRO A 38 5.45 -10.10 -8.96
CA PRO A 38 4.71 -10.48 -10.17
C PRO A 38 5.59 -11.19 -11.22
N ASN A 39 6.21 -12.31 -10.84
CA ASN A 39 7.14 -13.05 -11.72
C ASN A 39 6.53 -13.46 -13.07
N ALA A 40 5.26 -13.87 -13.08
CA ALA A 40 4.58 -14.26 -14.32
C ALA A 40 4.46 -13.09 -15.30
N LEU A 41 4.12 -11.89 -14.81
CA LEU A 41 4.00 -10.68 -15.64
C LEU A 41 5.37 -10.23 -16.16
N HIS A 42 6.41 -10.33 -15.32
CA HIS A 42 7.78 -10.06 -15.76
C HIS A 42 8.22 -11.02 -16.87
N SER A 43 7.81 -12.29 -16.82
CA SER A 43 8.13 -13.27 -17.88
C SER A 43 7.29 -13.09 -19.16
N SER A 44 6.11 -12.48 -19.08
CA SER A 44 5.21 -12.32 -20.23
C SER A 44 5.43 -11.03 -21.03
N SER A 45 6.55 -10.32 -20.82
CA SER A 45 6.82 -9.00 -21.41
C SER A 45 5.71 -7.98 -21.15
N PHE A 46 5.02 -8.10 -20.02
CA PHE A 46 3.99 -7.14 -19.62
C PHE A 46 4.66 -5.86 -19.09
N GLU A 47 4.31 -4.72 -19.67
CA GLU A 47 4.80 -3.41 -19.23
C GLU A 47 3.78 -2.74 -18.30
N PHE A 48 4.23 -2.41 -17.08
CA PHE A 48 3.42 -1.64 -16.15
C PHE A 48 3.44 -0.16 -16.55
N ALA A 49 2.26 0.43 -16.76
CA ALA A 49 2.13 1.88 -16.97
C ALA A 49 2.73 2.69 -15.80
N TYR A 50 2.60 2.17 -14.58
CA TYR A 50 3.26 2.70 -13.38
C TYR A 50 4.00 1.58 -12.66
N SER A 51 5.33 1.58 -12.74
CA SER A 51 6.20 0.61 -12.08
C SER A 51 6.48 0.94 -10.60
N ASP A 52 6.15 2.15 -10.18
CA ASP A 52 6.32 2.64 -8.81
C ASP A 52 5.04 3.28 -8.28
N VAL A 53 4.80 3.05 -6.98
CA VAL A 53 3.59 3.51 -6.29
C VAL A 53 3.51 5.03 -6.18
N HIS A 54 4.66 5.73 -6.10
CA HIS A 54 4.68 7.19 -6.06
C HIS A 54 4.17 7.77 -7.38
N THR A 55 4.65 7.27 -8.52
CA THR A 55 4.19 7.73 -9.84
C THR A 55 2.71 7.43 -10.05
N ALA A 56 2.25 6.24 -9.66
CA ALA A 56 0.83 5.89 -9.74
C ALA A 56 -0.05 6.83 -8.89
N LEU A 57 0.38 7.13 -7.66
CA LEU A 57 -0.36 8.01 -6.76
C LEU A 57 -0.33 9.48 -7.21
N ALA A 58 0.79 9.94 -7.76
CA ALA A 58 0.93 11.32 -8.27
C ALA A 58 0.11 11.58 -9.54
N ASP A 59 -0.21 10.54 -10.32
CA ASP A 59 -1.14 10.62 -11.44
C ASP A 59 -2.61 10.61 -10.97
N LEU A 60 -2.92 9.83 -9.94
CA LEU A 60 -4.28 9.63 -9.45
C LEU A 60 -4.83 10.80 -8.60
N LEU A 61 -3.97 11.52 -7.86
CA LEU A 61 -4.34 12.47 -6.79
C LEU A 61 -3.85 13.89 -7.05
#